data_AF-D2DST0-F1
#
_entry.id   AF-D2DST0-F1
#
_cell.length_a   1.000
_cell.length_b   1.000
_cell.length_c   1.000
_cell.angle_alpha   90.00
_cell.angle_beta   90.00
_cell.angle_gamma   90.00
#
_symmetry.space_group_name_H-M   'P 1'
#
loop_
_entity.id
_entity.type
_entity.pdbx_description
1 polymer ?
#
loop_
_entity_poly.entity_id
_entity_poly.type
_entity_poly.pdbx_seq_one_letter_code
_entity_poly.pdbx_strand_id
1 'polypeptide(L)' 'MPDVEGDVSVPVAGGPMDLNTAVQEVLKQALMAGDLARGLHEAVKALDKRQAYLCILANNCDEPGY' A
#
# COMPACT_ATOMS: atom_id res chain seq x y z
N MET A 1 -16.25 -27.12 -8.85
CA MET A 1 -16.77 -26.29 -7.75
C MET A 1 -16.19 -24.90 -7.93
N PRO A 2 -16.94 -23.98 -8.55
CA PRO A 2 -16.72 -22.54 -8.36
C PRO A 2 -17.38 -22.14 -7.03
N ASP A 3 -16.73 -21.28 -6.24
CA ASP A 3 -17.32 -20.40 -5.21
C ASP A 3 -16.24 -20.05 -4.17
N VAL A 4 -15.41 -19.06 -4.51
CA VAL A 4 -14.78 -18.16 -3.52
C VAL A 4 -15.08 -16.76 -4.03
N GLU A 5 -16.34 -16.36 -3.86
CA GLU A 5 -16.75 -14.95 -3.87
C GLU A 5 -16.27 -14.37 -2.54
N GLY A 6 -14.99 -14.02 -2.49
CA GLY A 6 -14.42 -13.23 -1.39
C GLY A 6 -14.81 -11.77 -1.60
N ASP A 7 -16.00 -11.40 -1.15
CA ASP A 7 -16.38 -10.01 -0.93
C ASP A 7 -15.41 -9.41 0.09
N VAL A 8 -14.36 -8.76 -0.41
CA VAL A 8 -13.54 -7.86 0.40
C VAL A 8 -14.33 -6.57 0.47
N SER A 9 -15.24 -6.50 1.43
CA SER A 9 -15.98 -5.29 1.77
C SER A 9 -15.00 -4.20 2.19
N VAL A 10 -14.54 -3.42 1.21
CA VAL A 10 -13.94 -2.12 1.48
C VAL A 10 -15.07 -1.24 2.02
N PRO A 11 -14.99 -0.73 3.26
CA PRO A 11 -15.95 0.26 3.70
C PRO A 11 -15.74 1.48 2.82
N VAL A 12 -16.63 1.68 1.85
CA VAL A 12 -16.75 2.96 1.14
C VAL A 12 -17.38 3.92 2.14
N ALA A 13 -16.56 4.42 3.05
CA ALA A 13 -16.92 5.50 3.95
C ALA A 13 -17.07 6.77 3.10
N GLY A 14 -18.31 6.99 2.65
CA GLY A 14 -18.73 8.15 1.88
C GLY A 14 -18.53 9.44 2.67
N GLY A 15 -17.61 10.25 2.17
CA GLY A 15 -17.37 11.64 2.51
C GLY A 15 -16.25 12.16 1.60
N PRO A 16 -16.10 13.48 1.39
CA PRO A 16 -14.92 14.02 0.71
C PRO A 16 -13.70 13.73 1.59
N MET A 17 -13.12 12.54 1.43
CA MET A 17 -11.88 12.20 2.11
C MET A 17 -10.79 13.06 1.50
N ASP A 18 -10.20 13.90 2.33
CA ASP A 18 -8.91 14.50 2.02
C ASP A 18 -7.94 13.38 1.62
N LEU A 19 -7.19 13.60 0.54
CA LEU A 19 -6.26 12.61 -0.04
C LEU A 19 -5.35 11.96 1.00
N ASN A 20 -4.89 12.74 1.97
CA ASN A 20 -4.02 12.26 3.05
C ASN A 20 -4.73 11.27 3.98
N THR A 21 -6.01 11.48 4.27
CA THR A 21 -6.80 10.60 5.13
C THR A 21 -7.07 9.27 4.42
N ALA A 22 -7.40 9.31 3.13
CA ALA A 22 -7.59 8.12 2.31
C ALA A 22 -6.32 7.26 2.24
N VAL A 23 -5.16 7.87 2.00
CA VAL A 23 -3.86 7.15 1.99
C VAL A 23 -3.58 6.53 3.35
N GLN A 24 -3.90 7.23 4.45
CA GLN A 24 -3.66 6.72 5.79
C GLN A 24 -4.54 5.49 6.13
N GLU A 25 -5.78 5.45 5.65
CA GLU A 25 -6.66 4.29 5.83
C GLU A 25 -6.20 3.08 5.00
N VAL A 26 -5.82 3.31 3.74
CA VAL A 26 -5.26 2.25 2.87
C VAL A 26 -3.99 1.66 3.47
N LEU A 27 -3.11 2.49 4.05
CA LEU A 27 -1.91 2.02 4.73
C LEU A 27 -2.22 1.18 5.99
N LYS A 28 -3.26 1.54 6.75
CA LYS A 28 -3.70 0.74 7.90
C LYS A 28 -4.21 -0.63 7.48
N GLN A 29 -4.97 -0.70 6.38
CA GLN A 29 -5.44 -1.96 5.83
C GLN A 29 -4.28 -2.81 5.31
N ALA A 30 -3.31 -2.21 4.60
CA ALA A 30 -2.11 -2.90 4.13
C ALA A 30 -1.25 -3.45 5.30
N LEU A 31 -1.17 -2.72 6.42
CA LEU A 31 -0.51 -3.21 7.64
C LEU A 31 -1.22 -4.43 8.23
N MET A 32 -2.56 -4.46 8.23
CA MET A 32 -3.32 -5.62 8.71
C MET A 32 -3.17 -6.84 7.79
N ALA A 33 -3.07 -6.62 6.47
CA ALA A 33 -2.80 -7.68 5.51
C ALA A 33 -1.37 -8.23 5.59
N GLY A 34 -0.42 -7.45 6.13
CA GLY A 34 0.99 -7.85 6.27
C GLY A 34 1.84 -7.62 5.02
N ASP A 35 1.27 -7.04 3.96
CA ASP A 35 1.93 -6.82 2.67
C ASP A 35 2.59 -5.44 2.55
N LEU A 36 2.70 -4.69 3.65
CA LEU A 36 3.40 -3.40 3.66
C LEU A 36 4.91 -3.57 3.89
N ALA A 37 5.67 -3.57 2.80
CA ALA A 37 7.13 -3.47 2.82
C ALA A 37 7.59 -2.13 3.39
N ARG A 38 8.57 -2.14 4.31
CA ARG A 38 9.07 -0.93 4.99
C ARG A 38 10.57 -0.78 4.76
N GLY A 39 10.94 0.32 4.09
CA GLY A 39 12.32 0.63 3.75
C GLY A 39 12.62 0.43 2.26
N LEU A 40 13.64 1.14 1.76
CA LEU A 40 13.99 1.20 0.33
C LEU A 40 14.34 -0.18 -0.25
N HIS A 41 15.14 -0.96 0.46
CA HIS A 41 15.55 -2.28 -0.02
C HIS A 41 14.36 -3.25 -0.17
N GLU A 42 13.44 -3.24 0.80
CA GLU A 42 12.23 -4.07 0.72
C GLU A 42 11.28 -3.57 -0.38
N ALA A 43 11.18 -2.25 -0.57
CA ALA A 43 10.39 -1.66 -1.64
C ALA A 43 10.94 -2.07 -3.03
N VAL A 44 12.26 -2.01 -3.25
CA VAL A 44 12.90 -2.48 -4.50
C VAL A 44 12.65 -3.97 -4.71
N LYS A 45 12.78 -4.79 -3.67
CA LYS A 45 12.51 -6.23 -3.75
C LYS A 45 11.05 -6.55 -4.08
N ALA A 46 10.10 -5.77 -3.55
CA ALA A 46 8.68 -5.90 -3.86
C ALA A 46 8.38 -5.45 -5.30
N LEU A 47 9.08 -4.42 -5.80
CA LEU A 47 9.02 -3.98 -7.20
C LEU A 47 9.58 -5.04 -8.14
N ASP A 48 10.73 -5.65 -7.83
CA ASP A 48 11.34 -6.73 -8.63
C ASP A 48 10.42 -7.93 -8.75
N LYS A 49 9.73 -8.27 -7.66
CA LYS A 49 8.73 -9.36 -7.64
C LYS A 49 7.41 -8.99 -8.31
N ARG A 50 7.23 -7.74 -8.76
CA ARG A 50 5.97 -7.20 -9.31
C ARG A 50 4.78 -7.34 -8.36
N GLN A 51 5.05 -7.31 -7.06
CA GLN A 51 4.03 -7.41 -6.01
C GLN A 51 3.62 -6.03 -5.48
N ALA A 52 4.36 -4.98 -5.84
CA ALA A 52 4.07 -3.61 -5.43
C ALA A 52 2.96 -3.00 -6.29
N TYR A 53 1.83 -2.65 -5.64
CA TYR A 53 0.73 -1.91 -6.25
C TYR A 53 0.84 -0.39 -6.05
N LEU A 54 1.48 0.05 -4.95
CA LEU A 54 1.66 1.46 -4.60
C LEU A 54 3.01 1.64 -3.90
N CYS A 55 3.80 2.63 -4.33
CA CYS A 55 5.05 3.01 -3.69
C CYS A 55 4.97 4.47 -3.25
N ILE A 56 5.29 4.74 -1.99
CA ILE A 56 5.33 6.08 -1.42
C ILE A 56 6.79 6.37 -1.05
N LEU A 57 7.35 7.40 -1.66
CA LEU A 57 8.70 7.87 -1.39
C LEU A 57 8.63 9.25 -0.74
N ALA A 58 9.48 9.50 0.25
CA ALA A 58 9.63 10.81 0.83
C ALA A 58 10.56 11.66 -0.04
N ASN A 59 10.19 12.92 -0.29
CA ASN A 59 10.99 13.84 -1.10
C ASN A 59 12.36 14.19 -0.47
N ASN A 60 12.59 13.85 0.80
CA ASN A 60 13.86 14.09 1.49
C ASN A 60 14.81 12.88 1.45
N CYS A 61 14.58 11.90 0.58
CA CYS A 61 15.54 10.82 0.34
C CYS A 61 16.69 11.33 -0.56
N ASP A 62 17.58 12.13 0.03
CA ASP A 62 18.80 12.65 -0.59
C ASP A 62 19.97 11.71 -0.32
N GLU A 63 20.03 10.55 -0.99
CA GLU A 63 21.31 9.85 -1.09
C GLU A 63 21.44 9.20 -2.49
N PRO A 64 22.37 9.69 -3.33
CA PRO A 64 22.48 9.27 -4.74
C PRO A 64 22.97 7.81 -4.91
N GLY A 65 23.19 7.09 -3.80
CA GLY A 65 23.61 5.69 -3.78
C GLY A 65 22.48 4.69 -3.51
N TYR A 66 21.22 5.14 -3.44
CA TYR A 66 20.04 4.29 -3.22
C TYR A 66 19.05 4.35 -4.37
#